data_AF-A0A7C6PDZ6-F1
#
_entry.id   AF-A0A7C6PDZ6-F1
#
_cell.length_a   1.000
_cell.length_b   1.000
_cell.length_c   1.000
_cell.angle_alpha   90.00
_cell.angle_beta   90.00
_cell.angle_gamma   90.00
#
_symmetry.space_group_name_H-M   'P 1'
#
loop_
_entity.id
_entity.type
_entity.pdbx_description
1 polymer ?
#
loop_
_entity_poly.entity_id
_entity_poly.type
_entity_poly.pdbx_seq_one_letter_code
_entity_poly.pdbx_strand_id
1 'polypeptide(L)' 'MENPNAIKEILEQTKKIGENNWNTTQYLNSINMLLVSNDLAQSKDEDLSSQFAKLHNRMEDVNQLTERLISHLSSKHN' A
#
# COMPACT_ATOMS: atom_id res chain seq x y z
N MET A 1 12.83 -22.58 4.48
CA MET A 1 12.36 -22.57 5.87
C MET A 1 11.81 -23.94 6.17
N GLU A 2 12.21 -24.54 7.28
CA GLU A 2 11.90 -25.95 7.60
C GLU A 2 10.68 -26.08 8.53
N ASN A 3 10.11 -24.99 9.04
CA ASN A 3 8.95 -24.99 9.93
C ASN A 3 7.68 -24.52 9.19
N PRO A 4 6.76 -25.44 8.82
CA PRO A 4 5.52 -25.11 8.11
C PRO A 4 4.58 -24.20 8.90
N ASN A 5 4.52 -24.34 10.22
CA ASN A 5 3.69 -23.48 11.08
C ASN A 5 4.20 -22.05 11.08
N ALA A 6 5.53 -21.85 11.06
CA ALA A 6 6.11 -20.53 10.92
C ALA A 6 5.80 -19.90 9.57
N ILE A 7 5.86 -20.67 8.47
CA ILE A 7 5.49 -20.18 7.12
C ILE A 7 4.02 -19.77 7.09
N LYS A 8 3.13 -20.57 7.69
CA LYS A 8 1.70 -20.25 7.79
C LYS A 8 1.46 -18.95 8.55
N GLU A 9 2.07 -18.79 9.72
CA GLU A 9 1.94 -17.56 10.51
C GLU A 9 2.47 -16.34 9.74
N ILE A 10 3.64 -16.45 9.10
CA ILE A 10 4.20 -15.37 8.28
C ILE A 10 3.24 -15.01 7.14
N LEU A 11 2.63 -16.00 6.47
CA LEU A 11 1.65 -15.77 5.42
C LEU A 11 0.41 -15.05 5.95
N GLU A 12 -0.14 -15.46 7.09
CA GLU A 12 -1.30 -14.80 7.71
C GLU A 12 -1.01 -13.34 8.09
N GLN A 13 0.16 -13.07 8.67
CA GLN A 13 0.58 -11.70 9.00
C GLN A 13 0.82 -10.86 7.73
N THR A 14 1.39 -11.46 6.67
CA THR A 14 1.61 -10.76 5.40
C THR A 14 0.27 -10.41 4.72
N LYS A 15 -0.75 -11.28 4.82
CA LYS A 15 -2.10 -10.97 4.33
C LYS A 15 -2.73 -9.78 5.06
N LYS A 16 -2.59 -9.70 6.39
CA LYS A 16 -3.04 -8.53 7.17
C LYS A 16 -2.33 -7.24 6.75
N ILE A 17 -1.03 -7.32 6.45
CA ILE A 17 -0.30 -6.18 5.86
C ILE A 17 -0.95 -5.76 4.53
N GLY A 18 -1.30 -6.71 3.66
CA GLY A 18 -2.02 -6.45 2.41
C GLY A 18 -3.38 -5.76 2.60
N GLU A 19 -4.15 -6.15 3.61
CA GLU A 19 -5.43 -5.49 3.96
C GLU A 19 -5.20 -4.04 4.44
N ASN A 20 -4.21 -3.82 5.30
CA ASN A 20 -3.85 -2.48 5.79
C ASN A 20 -3.34 -1.56 4.67
N ASN A 21 -2.58 -2.13 3.75
CA ASN A 21 -2.09 -1.49 2.54
C ASN A 21 -3.24 -1.01 1.64
N TRP A 22 -4.26 -1.86 1.46
CA TRP A 22 -5.47 -1.49 0.73
C TRP A 22 -6.21 -0.32 1.40
N ASN A 23 -6.41 -0.38 2.72
CA ASN A 23 -7.03 0.71 3.49
C ASN A 23 -6.24 2.03 3.36
N THR A 24 -4.92 1.95 3.45
CA THR A 24 -4.02 3.10 3.28
C THR A 24 -4.18 3.72 1.89
N THR A 25 -4.27 2.89 0.85
CA THR A 25 -4.52 3.33 -0.53
C THR A 25 -5.86 4.07 -0.65
N GLN A 26 -6.91 3.63 0.06
CA GLN A 26 -8.21 4.34 0.08
C GLN A 26 -8.12 5.72 0.74
N TYR A 27 -7.37 5.85 1.85
CA TYR A 27 -7.13 7.16 2.47
C TYR A 27 -6.37 8.09 1.53
N LEU A 28 -5.36 7.56 0.84
CA LEU A 28 -4.62 8.33 -0.15
C LEU A 28 -5.53 8.79 -1.30
N ASN A 29 -6.34 7.91 -1.87
CA ASN A 29 -7.30 8.31 -2.92
C ASN A 29 -8.26 9.41 -2.44
N SER A 30 -8.72 9.33 -1.20
CA SER A 30 -9.60 10.34 -0.60
C SER A 30 -8.90 11.70 -0.48
N ILE A 31 -7.64 11.73 -0.06
CA ILE A 31 -6.84 12.96 0.02
C ILE A 31 -6.57 13.51 -1.38
N ASN A 32 -6.24 12.66 -2.35
CA ASN A 32 -6.02 13.07 -3.73
C ASN A 32 -7.25 13.77 -4.32
N MET A 33 -8.45 13.26 -4.05
CA MET A 33 -9.69 13.93 -4.47
C MET A 33 -9.84 15.34 -3.86
N LEU A 34 -9.40 15.57 -2.62
CA LEU A 34 -9.44 16.89 -1.98
C LEU A 34 -8.41 17.84 -2.60
N LEU A 35 -7.22 17.35 -2.92
CA LEU A 35 -6.17 18.14 -3.57
C LEU A 35 -6.54 18.55 -5.00
N VAL A 36 -7.26 17.70 -5.74
CA VAL A 36 -7.66 17.97 -7.13
C VAL A 36 -8.97 18.76 -7.23
N SER A 37 -9.91 18.58 -6.29
CA SER A 37 -11.22 19.29 -6.33
C SER A 37 -11.13 20.78 -6.01
N ASN A 38 -10.01 21.27 -5.46
CA ASN A 38 -9.81 22.67 -5.11
C ASN A 38 -9.27 23.54 -6.26
N ASP A 39 -9.36 23.05 -7.51
CA ASP A 39 -8.79 23.63 -8.74
C ASP A 39 -9.39 25.00 -9.18
N LEU A 40 -10.36 25.57 -8.46
CA LEU A 40 -11.05 26.80 -8.87
C LEU A 40 -10.64 28.08 -8.12
N ALA A 41 -9.80 28.04 -7.08
CA ALA A 41 -9.55 29.26 -6.28
C ALA A 41 -8.20 29.45 -5.58
N GLN A 42 -7.25 28.49 -5.58
CA GLN A 42 -5.97 28.69 -4.87
C GLN A 42 -4.74 28.19 -5.64
N SER A 43 -3.62 28.90 -5.42
CA SER A 43 -2.27 28.43 -5.73
C SER A 43 -2.11 27.01 -5.19
N LYS A 44 -1.93 26.03 -6.08
CA LYS A 44 -1.60 24.65 -5.69
C LYS A 44 -0.40 24.71 -4.76
N ASP A 45 -0.53 24.17 -3.55
CA ASP A 45 0.63 23.90 -2.72
C ASP A 45 1.40 22.75 -3.40
N GLU A 46 2.37 23.14 -4.24
CA GLU A 46 3.17 22.22 -5.03
C GLU A 46 4.00 21.30 -4.15
N ASP A 47 4.43 21.78 -2.98
CA ASP A 47 5.21 20.98 -2.03
C ASP A 47 4.33 19.90 -1.41
N LEU A 48 3.15 20.27 -0.89
CA LEU A 48 2.17 19.32 -0.37
C LEU A 48 1.77 18.28 -1.42
N SER A 49 1.50 18.73 -2.65
CA SER A 49 1.14 17.86 -3.77
C SER A 49 2.28 16.89 -4.12
N SER A 50 3.53 17.37 -4.11
CA SER A 50 4.73 16.56 -4.38
C SER A 50 4.94 15.50 -3.28
N GLN A 51 4.81 15.88 -2.01
CA GLN A 51 4.92 14.96 -0.88
C GLN A 51 3.86 13.86 -0.96
N PHE A 52 2.63 14.26 -1.29
CA PHE A 52 1.52 13.33 -1.43
C PHE A 52 1.74 12.33 -2.59
N ALA A 53 2.17 12.80 -3.76
CA ALA A 53 2.48 11.95 -4.89
C ALA A 53 3.61 10.95 -4.58
N LYS A 54 4.66 11.38 -3.86
CA LYS A 54 5.74 10.48 -3.42
C LYS A 54 5.23 9.39 -2.48
N LEU A 55 4.39 9.75 -1.51
CA LEU A 55 3.80 8.78 -0.58
C LEU A 55 2.91 7.77 -1.33
N HIS A 56 2.07 8.24 -2.25
CA HIS A 56 1.22 7.39 -3.07
C HIS A 56 2.03 6.38 -3.89
N ASN A 57 3.06 6.84 -4.60
CA ASN A 57 3.93 5.96 -5.38
C ASN A 57 4.64 4.93 -4.51
N ARG A 58 5.10 5.34 -3.32
CA ARG A 58 5.77 4.41 -2.39
C ARG A 58 4.80 3.37 -1.83
N MET A 59 3.53 3.73 -1.63
CA MET A 59 2.50 2.78 -1.21
C MET A 59 2.23 1.75 -2.30
N GLU A 60 2.24 2.14 -3.56
CA GLU A 60 2.14 1.20 -4.68
C GLU A 60 3.30 0.20 -4.73
N ASP A 61 4.55 0.67 -4.53
CA ASP A 61 5.71 -0.23 -4.40
C ASP A 61 5.51 -1.24 -3.27
N VAL A 62 5.07 -0.77 -2.10
CA VAL A 62 4.84 -1.60 -0.92
C VAL A 62 3.72 -2.61 -1.17
N ASN A 63 2.66 -2.23 -1.88
CA ASN A 63 1.59 -3.16 -2.29
C ASN A 63 2.13 -4.27 -3.18
N GLN A 64 2.89 -3.94 -4.22
CA GLN A 64 3.47 -4.92 -5.14
C GLN A 64 4.44 -5.87 -4.43
N LEU A 65 5.26 -5.36 -3.52
CA LEU A 65 6.18 -6.17 -2.72
C LEU A 65 5.43 -7.14 -1.80
N THR A 66 4.36 -6.65 -1.14
CA THR A 66 3.51 -7.48 -0.29
C THR A 66 2.82 -8.58 -1.09
N GLU A 67 2.26 -8.27 -2.25
CA GLU A 67 1.62 -9.26 -3.13
C GLU A 67 2.60 -10.34 -3.59
N ARG A 68 3.79 -9.95 -4.05
CA ARG A 68 4.86 -10.88 -4.44
C ARG A 68 5.27 -11.79 -3.27
N LEU A 69 5.35 -11.25 -2.06
CA LEU A 69 5.66 -12.02 -0.87
C LEU A 69 4.55 -13.02 -0.52
N ILE A 70 3.28 -12.61 -0.60
CA ILE A 70 2.12 -13.50 -0.42
C ILE A 70 2.15 -14.64 -1.44
N SER A 71 2.38 -14.34 -2.73
CA SER A 71 2.48 -15.36 -3.77
C SER A 71 3.62 -16.34 -3.49
N HIS A 72 4.79 -15.84 -3.11
CA HIS A 72 5.95 -16.67 -2.79
C HIS A 72 5.69 -17.58 -1.58
N LEU A 73 5.13 -17.05 -0.50
CA LEU A 73 4.80 -17.82 0.71
C LEU A 73 3.69 -18.85 0.45
N SER A 74 2.68 -18.50 -0.33
CA SER A 74 1.59 -19.41 -0.71
C SER A 74 2.12 -20.59 -1.53
N SER A 75 3.08 -20.35 -2.44
CA SER A 75 3.72 -21.42 -3.23
C SER A 75 4.57 -22.38 -2.40
N LYS A 76 5.00 -21.98 -1.19
CA LYS A 76 5.73 -22.83 -0.24
C LYS A 76 4.83 -23.53 0.77
N HIS A 77 3.59 -23.06 0.92
CA HIS A 77 2.60 -23.67 1.80
C HIS A 77 1.73 -24.71 1.08
N ASN A 78 1.59 -24.60 -0.25
CA ASN A 78 0.88 -25.56 -1.11
C ASN A 78 1.73 -26.78 -1.45
#